data_AF-A0A224YYP8-F1
#
_entry.id   AF-A0A224YYP8-F1
#
_cell.length_a   1.000
_cell.length_b   1.000
_cell.length_c   1.000
_cell.angle_alpha   90.00
_cell.angle_beta   90.00
_cell.angle_gamma   90.00
#
_symmetry.space_group_name_H-M   'P 1'
#
loop_
_entity.id
_entity.type
_entity.pdbx_description
1 polymer ?
#
loop_
_entity_poly.entity_id
_entity_poly.type
_entity_poly.pdbx_seq_one_letter_code
_entity_poly.pdbx_strand_id
1 'polypeptide(L)'
;MFWKFNLITTSHVETLLSKENVTLRELMDEEDILQECKAQTKRLIEFLVKPEVMDELVDLITHEPPEDVDEKMRYKYPNIACEILTSDVQQINDTLVRSETLMAKLLGFLDNEPPLNPLLASFFTKTAAILVARKADSMFYVCMQKENFVPLLLKHIETSAIMDLLLKFVACTDSEALRASITQWLDKAQVVQQLVALIDPGCSEEKHSNAAEALCEMIKLSREQMSLLQEKAPADPLLESLESTETVASLLEHMFSGDRTCESVFVNGISVLLSLLEFRKQGLAGQQQQQQQNSNNADGPNGGGLGGGSSGGTGMMQNETACFASLFFRSENAEQMTALDVERL
;
A
#
# COMPACT_ATOMS: atom_id res chain seq x y z
N MET A 1 34.40 -18.71 -26.54
CA MET A 1 33.21 -19.42 -27.05
C MET A 1 32.45 -19.96 -25.85
N PHE A 2 31.32 -19.33 -25.54
CA PHE A 2 30.42 -19.71 -24.46
C PHE A 2 29.59 -20.91 -24.93
N TRP A 3 29.73 -22.06 -24.27
CA TRP A 3 28.83 -23.19 -24.49
C TRP A 3 27.52 -22.90 -23.76
N LYS A 4 26.50 -22.45 -24.50
CA LYS A 4 25.10 -22.55 -24.05
C LYS A 4 24.68 -24.01 -24.18
N PHE A 5 24.96 -24.80 -23.14
CA PHE A 5 24.19 -26.01 -22.92
C PHE A 5 22.82 -25.57 -22.40
N ASN A 6 21.84 -25.49 -23.30
CA ASN A 6 20.43 -25.63 -22.92
C ASN A 6 20.23 -27.09 -22.49
N LEU A 7 20.68 -27.43 -21.29
CA LEU A 7 20.08 -28.56 -20.59
C LEU A 7 18.69 -28.08 -20.19
N ILE A 8 17.69 -28.48 -20.96
CA ILE A 8 16.32 -28.53 -20.44
C ILE A 8 16.34 -29.66 -19.41
N THR A 9 16.87 -29.38 -18.22
CA THR A 9 16.51 -30.14 -17.04
C THR A 9 15.04 -29.83 -16.81
N THR A 10 14.17 -30.78 -17.19
CA THR A 10 12.76 -30.76 -16.83
C THR A 10 12.68 -30.48 -15.33
N SER A 11 12.03 -29.39 -14.95
CA SER A 11 11.96 -29.02 -13.55
C SER A 11 11.14 -30.06 -12.78
N HIS A 12 11.34 -30.12 -11.47
CA HIS A 12 10.54 -31.00 -10.62
C HIS A 12 9.05 -30.63 -10.69
N VAL A 13 8.73 -29.33 -10.80
CA VAL A 13 7.38 -28.80 -11.02
C VAL A 13 6.79 -29.36 -12.32
N GLU A 14 7.51 -29.34 -13.44
CA GLU A 14 7.04 -29.92 -14.71
C GLU A 14 6.79 -31.44 -14.60
N THR A 15 7.61 -32.13 -13.83
CA THR A 15 7.47 -33.56 -13.56
C THR A 15 6.20 -33.85 -12.74
N LEU A 16 5.94 -33.04 -11.70
CA LEU A 16 4.72 -33.13 -10.90
C LEU A 16 3.47 -32.82 -11.72
N LEU A 17 3.50 -31.77 -12.55
CA LEU A 17 2.39 -31.38 -13.44
C LEU A 17 2.07 -32.42 -14.52
N SER A 18 2.92 -33.42 -14.70
CA SER A 18 2.67 -34.55 -15.61
C SER A 18 1.92 -35.70 -14.94
N LYS A 19 1.71 -35.66 -13.61
CA LYS A 19 0.88 -36.62 -12.87
C LYS A 19 -0.61 -36.26 -13.00
N GLU A 20 -1.48 -37.27 -13.04
CA GLU A 20 -2.93 -37.07 -13.23
C GLU A 20 -3.63 -36.36 -12.06
N ASN A 21 -3.12 -36.52 -10.82
CA ASN A 21 -3.76 -36.01 -9.59
C ASN A 21 -2.81 -35.15 -8.74
N VAL A 22 -2.03 -34.28 -9.39
CA VAL A 22 -1.16 -33.35 -8.66
C VAL A 22 -1.99 -32.34 -7.88
N THR A 23 -1.63 -32.13 -6.61
CA THR A 23 -2.29 -31.18 -5.70
C THR A 23 -1.53 -29.85 -5.65
N LEU A 24 -2.22 -28.77 -5.25
CA LEU A 24 -1.56 -27.48 -5.03
C LEU A 24 -0.47 -27.61 -3.95
N ARG A 25 -0.73 -28.36 -2.87
CA ARG A 25 0.23 -28.57 -1.78
C ARG A 25 1.52 -29.23 -2.25
N GLU A 26 1.45 -30.27 -3.09
CA GLU A 26 2.65 -30.90 -3.66
C GLU A 26 3.48 -29.90 -4.47
N LEU A 27 2.85 -28.99 -5.21
CA LEU A 27 3.56 -27.96 -5.96
C LEU A 27 4.16 -26.88 -5.07
N MET A 28 3.46 -26.48 -3.99
CA MET A 28 3.95 -25.50 -3.02
C MET A 28 5.11 -26.02 -2.17
N ASP A 29 5.31 -27.34 -2.13
CA ASP A 29 6.46 -27.94 -1.46
C ASP A 29 7.75 -27.90 -2.31
N GLU A 30 7.65 -27.61 -3.61
CA GLU A 30 8.79 -27.46 -4.50
C GLU A 30 9.46 -26.08 -4.35
N GLU A 31 10.80 -26.07 -4.27
CA GLU A 31 11.58 -24.84 -4.04
C GLU A 31 11.47 -23.84 -5.20
N ASP A 32 11.32 -24.34 -6.42
CA ASP A 32 11.30 -23.54 -7.65
C ASP A 32 9.91 -22.97 -7.99
N ILE A 33 8.85 -23.30 -7.24
CA ILE A 33 7.46 -22.94 -7.58
C ILE A 33 7.25 -21.44 -7.82
N LEU A 34 7.85 -20.60 -6.97
CA LEU A 34 7.74 -19.14 -7.08
C LEU A 34 8.55 -18.62 -8.26
N GLN A 35 9.71 -19.20 -8.53
CA GLN A 35 10.54 -18.84 -9.68
C GLN A 35 9.83 -19.19 -10.99
N GLU A 36 9.26 -20.39 -11.08
CA GLU A 36 8.51 -20.84 -12.26
C GLU A 36 7.20 -20.07 -12.47
N CYS A 37 6.52 -19.70 -11.39
CA CYS A 37 5.35 -18.83 -11.46
C CYS A 37 5.73 -17.47 -12.06
N LYS A 38 6.80 -16.85 -11.55
CA LYS A 38 7.33 -15.57 -12.08
C LYS A 38 7.86 -15.70 -13.50
N ALA A 39 8.42 -16.85 -13.86
CA ALA A 39 8.84 -17.16 -15.23
C ALA A 39 7.66 -17.46 -16.17
N GLN A 40 6.42 -17.49 -15.65
CA GLN A 40 5.20 -17.79 -16.39
C GLN A 40 5.26 -19.13 -17.12
N THR A 41 5.80 -20.17 -16.47
CA THR A 41 5.83 -21.53 -17.02
C THR A 41 4.40 -21.95 -17.39
N LYS A 42 4.15 -22.17 -18.68
CA LYS A 42 2.80 -22.32 -19.23
C LYS A 42 1.94 -23.35 -18.48
N ARG A 43 2.46 -24.55 -18.26
CA ARG A 43 1.72 -25.63 -17.57
C ARG A 43 1.42 -25.30 -16.11
N LEU A 44 2.33 -24.59 -15.45
CA LEU A 44 2.13 -24.14 -14.07
C LEU A 44 1.04 -23.07 -14.01
N ILE A 45 1.09 -22.06 -14.88
CA ILE A 45 0.05 -21.01 -14.92
C ILE A 45 -1.31 -21.63 -15.26
N GLU A 46 -1.38 -22.54 -16.24
CA GLU A 46 -2.62 -23.28 -16.58
C GLU A 46 -3.17 -24.08 -15.39
N PHE A 47 -2.30 -24.59 -14.50
CA PHE A 47 -2.72 -25.24 -13.26
C PHE A 47 -3.19 -24.23 -12.21
N LEU A 48 -2.42 -23.16 -11.96
CA LEU A 48 -2.70 -22.18 -10.91
C LEU A 48 -4.01 -21.42 -11.14
N VAL A 49 -4.37 -21.16 -12.39
CA VAL A 49 -5.62 -20.44 -12.74
C VAL A 49 -6.87 -21.33 -12.76
N LYS A 50 -6.75 -22.61 -12.39
CA LYS A 50 -7.94 -23.47 -12.24
C LYS A 50 -8.81 -22.96 -11.10
N PRO A 51 -10.16 -22.97 -11.22
CA PRO A 51 -11.05 -22.43 -10.21
C PRO A 51 -10.82 -22.99 -8.80
N GLU A 52 -10.63 -24.30 -8.68
CA GLU A 52 -10.38 -24.99 -7.41
C GLU A 52 -9.03 -24.62 -6.78
N VAL A 53 -8.00 -24.39 -7.61
CA VAL A 53 -6.67 -24.00 -7.15
C VAL A 53 -6.66 -22.54 -6.69
N MET A 54 -7.30 -21.66 -7.46
CA MET A 54 -7.48 -20.25 -7.07
C MET A 54 -8.31 -20.13 -5.79
N ASP A 55 -9.33 -20.96 -5.61
CA ASP A 55 -10.13 -20.98 -4.39
C ASP A 55 -9.29 -21.36 -3.17
N GLU A 56 -8.45 -22.40 -3.28
CA GLU A 56 -7.51 -22.82 -2.23
C GLU A 56 -6.45 -21.74 -1.94
N LEU A 57 -5.90 -21.09 -2.96
CA LEU A 57 -4.93 -19.99 -2.80
C LEU A 57 -5.53 -18.80 -2.02
N VAL A 58 -6.77 -18.40 -2.35
CA VAL A 58 -7.46 -17.31 -1.63
C VAL A 58 -7.82 -17.75 -0.21
N ASP A 59 -8.22 -19.01 -0.02
CA ASP A 59 -8.52 -19.57 1.30
C ASP A 59 -7.32 -19.48 2.24
N LEU A 60 -6.14 -19.89 1.77
CA LEU A 60 -4.89 -19.89 2.52
C LEU A 60 -4.48 -18.48 3.02
N ILE A 61 -4.87 -17.41 2.32
CA ILE A 61 -4.52 -16.04 2.73
C ILE A 61 -5.63 -15.31 3.49
N THR A 62 -6.82 -15.90 3.61
CA THR A 62 -7.99 -15.27 4.25
C THR A 62 -8.50 -16.02 5.47
N HIS A 63 -8.15 -17.28 5.64
CA HIS A 63 -8.59 -18.11 6.76
C HIS A 63 -7.40 -18.56 7.60
N GLU A 64 -7.59 -18.58 8.92
CA GLU A 64 -6.57 -19.11 9.81
C GLU A 64 -6.40 -20.62 9.59
N PRO A 65 -5.15 -21.10 9.47
CA PRO A 65 -4.91 -22.52 9.35
C PRO A 65 -5.32 -23.21 10.66
N PRO A 66 -5.94 -24.40 10.57
CA PRO A 66 -6.36 -25.18 11.72
C PRO A 66 -5.24 -25.38 12.76
N GLU A 67 -5.59 -25.43 14.05
CA GLU A 67 -4.62 -25.54 15.14
C GLU A 67 -3.86 -26.87 15.18
N ASP A 68 -4.39 -27.91 14.53
CA ASP A 68 -3.80 -29.25 14.42
C ASP A 68 -2.71 -29.35 13.34
N VAL A 69 -2.54 -28.30 12.52
CA VAL A 69 -1.45 -28.20 11.53
C VAL A 69 -0.17 -27.75 12.23
N ASP A 70 0.96 -28.39 11.88
CA ASP A 70 2.28 -28.00 12.39
C ASP A 70 2.54 -26.50 12.19
N GLU A 71 3.01 -25.82 13.25
CA GLU A 71 3.20 -24.38 13.29
C GLU A 71 4.02 -23.85 12.10
N LYS A 72 5.06 -24.58 11.66
CA LYS A 72 5.86 -24.16 10.49
C LYS A 72 5.03 -24.17 9.21
N MET A 73 4.13 -25.12 9.08
CA MET A 73 3.27 -25.28 7.92
C MET A 73 2.12 -24.26 7.93
N ARG A 74 1.67 -23.83 9.11
CA ARG A 74 0.70 -22.73 9.28
C ARG A 74 1.20 -21.41 8.68
N TYR A 75 2.53 -21.20 8.63
CA TYR A 75 3.13 -20.02 7.99
C TYR A 75 3.57 -20.25 6.55
N LYS A 76 4.10 -21.45 6.24
CA LYS A 76 4.66 -21.76 4.91
C LYS A 76 3.64 -21.58 3.79
N TYR A 77 2.48 -22.24 3.89
CA TYR A 77 1.54 -22.27 2.78
C TYR A 77 0.85 -20.92 2.54
N PRO A 78 0.31 -20.21 3.56
CA PRO A 78 -0.21 -18.86 3.36
C PRO A 78 0.79 -17.89 2.73
N ASN A 79 2.07 -17.99 3.11
CA ASN A 79 3.13 -17.16 2.54
C ASN A 79 3.34 -17.44 1.04
N ILE A 80 3.51 -18.72 0.67
CA ILE A 80 3.67 -19.11 -0.74
C ILE A 80 2.43 -18.74 -1.56
N ALA A 81 1.22 -18.96 -1.02
CA ALA A 81 -0.02 -18.58 -1.68
C ALA A 81 -0.09 -17.08 -1.93
N CYS A 82 0.26 -16.27 -0.93
CA CYS A 82 0.35 -14.82 -1.09
C CYS A 82 1.39 -14.43 -2.15
N GLU A 83 2.58 -15.04 -2.16
CA GLU A 83 3.61 -14.78 -3.18
C GLU A 83 3.16 -15.16 -4.60
N ILE A 84 2.40 -16.24 -4.76
CA ILE A 84 1.80 -16.62 -6.05
C ILE A 84 0.75 -15.59 -6.49
N LEU A 85 -0.20 -15.24 -5.61
CA LEU A 85 -1.25 -14.26 -5.92
C LEU A 85 -0.70 -12.85 -6.16
N THR A 86 0.49 -12.54 -5.62
CA THR A 86 1.15 -11.24 -5.75
C THR A 86 2.33 -11.26 -6.73
N SER A 87 2.50 -12.35 -7.50
CA SER A 87 3.62 -12.58 -8.43
C SER A 87 3.63 -11.70 -9.69
N ASP A 88 2.66 -10.78 -9.82
CA ASP A 88 2.46 -9.91 -10.98
C ASP A 88 2.24 -10.66 -12.31
N VAL A 89 1.67 -11.86 -12.25
CA VAL A 89 1.27 -12.65 -13.41
C VAL A 89 -0.15 -12.27 -13.82
N GLN A 90 -0.31 -11.72 -15.04
CA GLN A 90 -1.60 -11.17 -15.51
C GLN A 90 -2.73 -12.20 -15.50
N GLN A 91 -2.46 -13.44 -15.88
CA GLN A 91 -3.46 -14.52 -15.92
C GLN A 91 -4.03 -14.83 -14.54
N ILE A 92 -3.21 -14.79 -13.49
CA ILE A 92 -3.64 -14.99 -12.10
C ILE A 92 -4.53 -13.81 -11.68
N ASN A 93 -4.05 -12.58 -11.89
CA ASN A 93 -4.81 -11.36 -11.56
C ASN A 93 -6.15 -11.29 -12.30
N ASP A 94 -6.17 -11.63 -13.60
CA ASP A 94 -7.37 -11.70 -14.43
C ASP A 94 -8.37 -12.73 -13.91
N THR A 95 -7.88 -13.91 -13.50
CA THR A 95 -8.75 -14.97 -12.98
C THR A 95 -9.36 -14.56 -11.65
N LEU A 96 -8.58 -13.91 -10.78
CA LEU A 96 -9.04 -13.43 -9.48
C LEU A 96 -10.17 -12.39 -9.64
N VAL A 97 -9.97 -11.33 -10.43
CA VAL A 97 -10.98 -10.26 -10.57
C VAL A 97 -12.21 -10.65 -11.40
N ARG A 98 -12.10 -11.67 -12.27
CA ARG A 98 -13.26 -12.16 -13.06
C ARG A 98 -14.18 -13.06 -12.26
N SER A 99 -13.70 -13.63 -11.16
CA SER A 99 -14.47 -14.54 -10.34
C SER A 99 -15.13 -13.80 -9.19
N GLU A 100 -16.45 -13.60 -9.28
CA GLU A 100 -17.23 -12.98 -8.21
C GLU A 100 -17.10 -13.73 -6.88
N THR A 101 -16.99 -15.07 -6.93
CA THR A 101 -16.85 -15.90 -5.71
C THR A 101 -15.50 -15.71 -5.04
N LEU A 102 -14.41 -15.64 -5.82
CA LEU A 102 -13.07 -15.42 -5.27
C LEU A 102 -12.94 -14.00 -4.71
N MET A 103 -13.47 -13.00 -5.41
CA MET A 103 -13.49 -11.63 -4.93
C MET A 103 -14.35 -11.48 -3.67
N ALA A 104 -15.52 -12.13 -3.61
CA ALA A 104 -16.35 -12.14 -2.41
C ALA A 104 -15.63 -12.82 -1.24
N LYS A 105 -14.91 -13.94 -1.47
CA LYS A 105 -14.09 -14.58 -0.45
C LYS A 105 -12.96 -13.66 0.03
N LEU A 106 -12.21 -13.06 -0.90
CA LEU A 106 -11.11 -12.15 -0.59
C LEU A 106 -11.58 -10.95 0.24
N LEU A 107 -12.58 -10.22 -0.23
CA LEU A 107 -13.10 -9.03 0.46
C LEU A 107 -13.90 -9.39 1.72
N GLY A 108 -14.40 -10.63 1.81
CA GLY A 108 -15.06 -11.17 2.99
C GLY A 108 -14.16 -11.26 4.21
N PHE A 109 -12.84 -11.22 4.02
CA PHE A 109 -11.87 -11.13 5.11
C PHE A 109 -12.12 -9.94 6.05
N LEU A 110 -12.64 -8.82 5.52
CA LEU A 110 -12.97 -7.64 6.32
C LEU A 110 -14.22 -7.82 7.20
N ASP A 111 -15.03 -8.84 6.94
CA ASP A 111 -16.24 -9.13 7.73
C ASP A 111 -15.91 -9.76 9.09
N ASN A 112 -14.67 -10.21 9.30
CA ASN A 112 -14.20 -10.73 10.59
C ASN A 112 -14.30 -9.66 11.70
N GLU A 113 -14.39 -10.11 12.95
CA GLU A 113 -14.28 -9.23 14.11
C GLU A 113 -12.82 -8.84 14.39
N PRO A 114 -12.54 -7.61 14.85
CA PRO A 114 -11.20 -7.22 15.21
C PRO A 114 -10.77 -7.92 16.53
N PRO A 115 -9.46 -8.12 16.76
CA PRO A 115 -8.38 -7.79 15.84
C PRO A 115 -8.23 -8.84 14.73
N LEU A 116 -7.86 -8.39 13.53
CA LEU A 116 -7.46 -9.31 12.46
C LEU A 116 -6.12 -9.97 12.81
N ASN A 117 -5.92 -11.18 12.32
CA ASN A 117 -4.60 -11.81 12.34
C ASN A 117 -3.60 -10.93 11.55
N PRO A 118 -2.52 -10.40 12.16
CA PRO A 118 -1.65 -9.43 11.49
C PRO A 118 -0.99 -9.99 10.22
N LEU A 119 -0.70 -11.29 10.19
CA LEU A 119 -0.09 -11.95 9.04
C LEU A 119 -1.09 -12.07 7.88
N LEU A 120 -2.30 -12.58 8.16
CA LEU A 120 -3.34 -12.69 7.13
C LEU A 120 -3.78 -11.31 6.64
N ALA A 121 -3.86 -10.31 7.52
CA ALA A 121 -4.13 -8.93 7.14
C ALA A 121 -3.06 -8.40 6.18
N SER A 122 -1.78 -8.72 6.41
CA SER A 122 -0.69 -8.38 5.50
C SER A 122 -0.85 -9.08 4.13
N PHE A 123 -1.22 -10.36 4.11
CA PHE A 123 -1.44 -11.10 2.85
C PHE A 123 -2.67 -10.61 2.07
N PHE A 124 -3.77 -10.35 2.77
CA PHE A 124 -4.98 -9.74 2.22
C PHE A 124 -4.64 -8.37 1.60
N THR A 125 -4.04 -7.47 2.37
CA THR A 125 -3.66 -6.13 1.89
C THR A 125 -2.72 -6.22 0.70
N LYS A 126 -1.70 -7.08 0.74
CA LYS A 126 -0.74 -7.22 -0.36
C LYS A 126 -1.42 -7.68 -1.65
N THR A 127 -2.32 -8.65 -1.54
CA THR A 127 -3.11 -9.16 -2.67
C THR A 127 -4.03 -8.06 -3.21
N ALA A 128 -4.81 -7.41 -2.34
CA ALA A 128 -5.70 -6.31 -2.73
C ALA A 128 -4.93 -5.14 -3.37
N ALA A 129 -3.75 -4.78 -2.85
CA ALA A 129 -2.92 -3.71 -3.39
C ALA A 129 -2.39 -4.02 -4.80
N ILE A 130 -2.05 -5.28 -5.10
CA ILE A 130 -1.70 -5.71 -6.47
C ILE A 130 -2.90 -5.55 -7.40
N LEU A 131 -4.13 -5.88 -6.94
CA LEU A 131 -5.33 -5.68 -7.76
C LEU A 131 -5.64 -4.20 -7.97
N VAL A 132 -5.45 -3.33 -6.97
CA VAL A 132 -5.56 -1.88 -7.16
C VAL A 132 -4.51 -1.38 -8.17
N ALA A 133 -3.29 -1.93 -8.17
CA ALA A 133 -2.22 -1.49 -9.06
C ALA A 133 -2.28 -2.06 -10.49
N ARG A 134 -2.92 -3.23 -10.69
CA ARG A 134 -2.92 -3.96 -11.98
C ARG A 134 -4.29 -4.13 -12.60
N LYS A 135 -5.36 -3.99 -11.81
CA LYS A 135 -6.76 -4.23 -12.18
C LYS A 135 -7.68 -3.19 -11.52
N ALA A 136 -7.25 -1.93 -11.48
CA ALA A 136 -7.87 -0.86 -10.70
C ALA A 136 -9.37 -0.73 -10.95
N ASP A 137 -9.81 -0.68 -12.22
CA ASP A 137 -11.23 -0.57 -12.58
C ASP A 137 -12.07 -1.74 -12.04
N SER A 138 -11.59 -2.98 -12.20
CA SER A 138 -12.30 -4.17 -11.74
C SER A 138 -12.32 -4.25 -10.21
N MET A 139 -11.19 -3.98 -9.57
CA MET A 139 -11.08 -3.95 -8.11
C MET A 139 -12.02 -2.90 -7.51
N PHE A 140 -12.00 -1.68 -8.05
CA PHE A 140 -12.87 -0.59 -7.63
C PHE A 140 -14.36 -0.94 -7.81
N TYR A 141 -14.73 -1.46 -8.98
CA TYR A 141 -16.11 -1.83 -9.29
C TYR A 141 -16.67 -2.86 -8.28
N VAL A 142 -15.87 -3.86 -7.91
CA VAL A 142 -16.29 -4.86 -6.92
C VAL A 142 -16.38 -4.25 -5.50
N CYS A 143 -15.42 -3.41 -5.11
CA CYS A 143 -15.46 -2.74 -3.80
C CYS A 143 -16.67 -1.82 -3.65
N MET A 144 -17.07 -1.13 -4.73
CA MET A 144 -18.29 -0.31 -4.75
C MET A 144 -19.58 -1.12 -4.55
N GLN A 145 -19.60 -2.38 -4.99
CA GLN A 145 -20.76 -3.25 -4.82
C GLN A 145 -20.86 -3.88 -3.44
N LYS A 146 -19.73 -4.02 -2.73
CA LYS A 146 -19.74 -4.52 -1.36
C LYS A 146 -20.31 -3.46 -0.43
N GLU A 147 -21.46 -3.75 0.15
CA GLU A 147 -22.08 -2.88 1.14
C GLU A 147 -21.13 -2.61 2.31
N ASN A 148 -21.12 -1.37 2.78
CA ASN A 148 -20.31 -0.93 3.91
C ASN A 148 -18.79 -1.19 3.76
N PHE A 149 -18.26 -1.30 2.54
CA PHE A 149 -16.83 -1.55 2.34
C PHE A 149 -15.92 -0.54 3.06
N VAL A 150 -16.20 0.77 2.96
CA VAL A 150 -15.42 1.81 3.64
C VAL A 150 -15.53 1.67 5.17
N PRO A 151 -16.73 1.60 5.79
CA PRO A 151 -16.87 1.28 7.21
C PRO A 151 -16.13 0.00 7.64
N LEU A 152 -16.13 -1.05 6.82
CA LEU A 152 -15.43 -2.30 7.10
C LEU A 152 -13.90 -2.14 7.08
N LEU A 153 -13.34 -1.33 6.17
CA LEU A 153 -11.92 -0.96 6.23
C LEU A 153 -11.61 -0.21 7.52
N LEU A 154 -12.41 0.80 7.86
CA LEU A 154 -12.17 1.64 9.03
C LEU A 154 -12.35 0.89 10.36
N LYS A 155 -13.22 -0.14 10.39
CA LYS A 155 -13.35 -1.08 11.52
C LYS A 155 -12.00 -1.71 11.90
N HIS A 156 -11.12 -1.93 10.93
CA HIS A 156 -9.83 -2.62 11.08
C HIS A 156 -8.61 -1.70 10.97
N ILE A 157 -8.80 -0.38 11.01
CA ILE A 157 -7.73 0.60 10.77
C ILE A 157 -6.59 0.55 11.79
N GLU A 158 -6.79 -0.05 12.97
CA GLU A 158 -5.69 -0.34 13.92
C GLU A 158 -4.58 -1.18 13.29
N THR A 159 -4.92 -2.01 12.30
CA THR A 159 -3.93 -2.70 11.48
C THR A 159 -3.46 -1.76 10.37
N SER A 160 -2.24 -1.23 10.48
CA SER A 160 -1.70 -0.24 9.51
C SER A 160 -1.74 -0.72 8.06
N ALA A 161 -1.61 -2.03 7.80
CA ALA A 161 -1.78 -2.57 6.45
C ALA A 161 -3.17 -2.30 5.84
N ILE A 162 -4.23 -2.19 6.65
CA ILE A 162 -5.58 -1.84 6.19
C ILE A 162 -5.68 -0.34 5.89
N MET A 163 -5.05 0.50 6.72
CA MET A 163 -4.90 1.93 6.45
C MET A 163 -4.15 2.16 5.12
N ASP A 164 -3.05 1.45 4.89
CA ASP A 164 -2.28 1.54 3.64
C ASP A 164 -3.11 1.15 2.41
N LEU A 165 -4.00 0.15 2.55
CA LEU A 165 -4.91 -0.23 1.48
C LEU A 165 -5.89 0.91 1.14
N LEU A 166 -6.44 1.61 2.15
CA LEU A 166 -7.26 2.79 1.94
C LEU A 166 -6.48 3.88 1.18
N LEU A 167 -5.26 4.18 1.61
CA LEU A 167 -4.40 5.16 0.94
C LEU A 167 -4.05 4.74 -0.48
N LYS A 168 -3.96 3.43 -0.76
CA LYS A 168 -3.73 2.92 -2.13
C LYS A 168 -4.88 3.25 -3.07
N PHE A 169 -6.13 3.25 -2.60
CA PHE A 169 -7.26 3.74 -3.39
C PHE A 169 -7.18 5.24 -3.63
N VAL A 170 -6.88 6.04 -2.60
CA VAL A 170 -6.74 7.50 -2.72
C VAL A 170 -5.63 7.88 -3.70
N ALA A 171 -4.50 7.17 -3.65
CA ALA A 171 -3.34 7.38 -4.54
C ALA A 171 -3.49 6.74 -5.93
N CYS A 172 -4.65 6.16 -6.27
CA CYS A 172 -4.84 5.49 -7.55
C CYS A 172 -4.85 6.51 -8.71
N THR A 173 -3.93 6.36 -9.65
CA THR A 173 -3.71 7.28 -10.79
C THR A 173 -3.86 6.62 -12.15
N ASP A 174 -4.45 5.42 -12.22
CA ASP A 174 -4.63 4.64 -13.46
C ASP A 174 -5.31 5.46 -14.58
N SER A 175 -6.36 6.22 -14.25
CA SER A 175 -6.94 7.22 -15.15
C SER A 175 -7.60 8.35 -14.37
N GLU A 176 -7.70 9.54 -14.98
CA GLU A 176 -8.38 10.69 -14.37
C GLU A 176 -9.85 10.39 -14.05
N ALA A 177 -10.54 9.64 -14.92
CA ALA A 177 -11.94 9.26 -14.74
C ALA A 177 -12.13 8.27 -13.59
N LEU A 178 -11.26 7.27 -13.49
CA LEU A 178 -11.30 6.31 -12.38
C LEU A 178 -10.99 7.00 -11.05
N ARG A 179 -9.96 7.86 -11.02
CA ARG A 179 -9.61 8.64 -9.83
C ARG A 179 -10.78 9.50 -9.36
N ALA A 180 -11.41 10.24 -10.26
CA ALA A 180 -12.59 11.06 -9.93
C ALA A 180 -13.75 10.21 -9.39
N SER A 181 -13.92 8.99 -9.92
CA SER A 181 -14.94 8.06 -9.43
C SER A 181 -14.61 7.54 -8.02
N ILE A 182 -13.34 7.21 -7.76
CA ILE A 182 -12.87 6.76 -6.44
C ILE A 182 -13.03 7.87 -5.40
N THR A 183 -12.55 9.09 -5.67
CA THR A 183 -12.62 10.19 -4.69
C THR A 183 -14.08 10.56 -4.41
N GLN A 184 -14.94 10.60 -5.42
CA GLN A 184 -16.37 10.84 -5.23
C GLN A 184 -17.05 9.72 -4.41
N TRP A 185 -16.67 8.46 -4.63
CA TRP A 185 -17.22 7.34 -3.87
C TRP A 185 -16.79 7.39 -2.40
N LEU A 186 -15.52 7.64 -2.13
CA LEU A 186 -14.98 7.78 -0.78
C LEU A 186 -15.59 8.97 -0.03
N ASP A 187 -15.81 10.09 -0.72
CA ASP A 187 -16.50 11.27 -0.17
C ASP A 187 -17.97 10.95 0.16
N LYS A 188 -18.71 10.29 -0.73
CA LYS A 188 -20.08 9.83 -0.45
C LYS A 188 -20.15 8.86 0.73
N ALA A 189 -19.11 8.04 0.91
CA ALA A 189 -18.97 7.17 2.06
C ALA A 189 -18.56 7.91 3.33
N GLN A 190 -18.32 9.23 3.27
CA GLN A 190 -17.94 10.09 4.39
C GLN A 190 -16.65 9.60 5.08
N VAL A 191 -15.67 9.14 4.29
CA VAL A 191 -14.43 8.57 4.83
C VAL A 191 -13.67 9.57 5.71
N VAL A 192 -13.67 10.86 5.34
CA VAL A 192 -12.98 11.91 6.08
C VAL A 192 -13.61 12.11 7.45
N GLN A 193 -14.94 12.20 7.50
CA GLN A 193 -15.69 12.37 8.75
C GLN A 193 -15.53 11.15 9.65
N GLN A 194 -15.58 9.94 9.08
CA GLN A 194 -15.36 8.72 9.85
C GLN A 194 -13.93 8.64 10.40
N LEU A 195 -12.91 9.03 9.64
CA LEU A 195 -11.52 9.11 10.12
C LEU A 195 -11.36 10.13 11.25
N VAL A 196 -11.97 11.32 11.13
CA VAL A 196 -11.96 12.33 12.20
C VAL A 196 -12.62 11.81 13.48
N ALA A 197 -13.75 11.10 13.34
CA ALA A 197 -14.45 10.50 14.48
C ALA A 197 -13.65 9.40 15.19
N LEU A 198 -12.60 8.87 14.56
CA LEU A 198 -11.68 7.93 15.21
C LEU A 198 -10.64 8.63 16.08
N ILE A 199 -10.39 9.93 15.90
CA ILE A 199 -9.48 10.72 16.75
C ILE A 199 -10.30 11.29 17.92
N ASP A 200 -10.82 10.39 18.74
CA ASP A 200 -11.74 10.71 19.85
C ASP A 200 -11.25 10.05 21.15
N PRO A 201 -11.37 10.68 22.34
CA PRO A 201 -10.91 10.09 23.59
C PRO A 201 -11.46 8.69 23.92
N GLY A 202 -12.57 8.26 23.31
CA GLY A 202 -13.14 6.92 23.42
C GLY A 202 -12.49 5.85 22.53
N CYS A 203 -11.57 6.23 21.64
CA CYS A 203 -10.85 5.32 20.74
C CYS A 203 -9.45 4.94 21.29
N SER A 204 -8.83 3.94 20.66
CA SER A 204 -7.46 3.49 20.97
C SER A 204 -6.42 4.45 20.41
N GLU A 205 -5.22 4.47 21.00
CA GLU A 205 -4.13 5.32 20.51
C GLU A 205 -3.68 4.93 19.09
N GLU A 206 -3.75 3.64 18.76
CA GLU A 206 -3.50 3.11 17.43
C GLU A 206 -4.51 3.64 16.40
N LYS A 207 -5.80 3.75 16.76
CA LYS A 207 -6.81 4.40 15.91
C LYS A 207 -6.50 5.87 15.71
N HIS A 208 -6.11 6.58 16.76
CA HIS A 208 -5.76 8.00 16.64
C HIS A 208 -4.60 8.21 15.66
N SER A 209 -3.53 7.41 15.82
CA SER A 209 -2.33 7.49 14.99
C SER A 209 -2.62 7.17 13.53
N ASN A 210 -3.26 6.01 13.26
CA ASN A 210 -3.52 5.58 11.89
C ASN A 210 -4.57 6.48 11.21
N ALA A 211 -5.58 6.98 11.95
CA ALA A 211 -6.55 7.91 11.37
C ALA A 211 -5.90 9.26 11.02
N ALA A 212 -5.06 9.81 11.90
CA ALA A 212 -4.34 11.05 11.62
C ALA A 212 -3.34 10.91 10.48
N GLU A 213 -2.60 9.80 10.43
CA GLU A 213 -1.68 9.50 9.32
C GLU A 213 -2.44 9.42 8.00
N ALA A 214 -3.56 8.68 7.95
CA ALA A 214 -4.40 8.61 6.76
C ALA A 214 -4.90 10.00 6.32
N LEU A 215 -5.41 10.82 7.24
CA LEU A 215 -5.87 12.17 6.94
C LEU A 215 -4.73 13.06 6.40
N CYS A 216 -3.57 13.03 7.04
CA CYS A 216 -2.38 13.78 6.59
C CYS A 216 -1.93 13.35 5.19
N GLU A 217 -1.85 12.04 4.91
CA GLU A 217 -1.47 11.54 3.59
C GLU A 217 -2.53 11.86 2.53
N MET A 218 -3.83 11.79 2.87
CA MET A 218 -4.90 12.22 1.96
C MET A 218 -4.78 13.70 1.59
N ILE A 219 -4.47 14.58 2.55
CA ILE A 219 -4.23 16.02 2.30
C ILE A 219 -3.04 16.18 1.34
N LYS A 220 -1.92 15.52 1.61
CA LYS A 220 -0.70 15.59 0.79
C LYS A 220 -0.97 15.11 -0.63
N LEU A 221 -1.55 13.93 -0.79
CA LEU A 221 -1.87 13.34 -2.09
C LEU A 221 -2.82 14.22 -2.89
N SER A 222 -3.91 14.70 -2.28
CA SER A 222 -4.89 15.54 -2.98
C SER A 222 -4.30 16.87 -3.43
N ARG A 223 -3.48 17.52 -2.59
CA ARG A 223 -2.79 18.77 -2.93
C ARG A 223 -1.70 18.58 -3.99
N GLU A 224 -0.98 17.46 -3.95
CA GLU A 224 0.01 17.11 -4.97
C GLU A 224 -0.66 16.92 -6.34
N GLN A 225 -1.79 16.23 -6.40
CA GLN A 225 -2.57 16.06 -7.63
C GLN A 225 -3.05 17.40 -8.20
N MET A 226 -3.61 18.27 -7.35
CA MET A 226 -4.00 19.63 -7.74
C MET A 226 -2.83 20.43 -8.30
N SER A 227 -1.65 20.31 -7.68
CA SER A 227 -0.44 21.01 -8.14
C SER A 227 0.08 20.50 -9.48
N LEU A 228 -0.04 19.20 -9.77
CA LEU A 228 0.39 18.60 -11.04
C LEU A 228 -0.49 19.05 -12.21
N LEU A 229 -1.80 19.13 -11.99
CA LEU A 229 -2.78 19.50 -13.03
C LEU A 229 -2.98 21.02 -13.19
N GLN A 230 -2.53 21.82 -12.21
CA GLN A 230 -2.63 23.29 -12.21
C GLN A 230 -4.06 23.77 -12.50
N GLU A 231 -4.24 24.74 -13.41
CA GLU A 231 -5.56 25.30 -13.76
C GLU A 231 -6.53 24.30 -14.40
N LYS A 232 -6.07 23.10 -14.77
CA LYS A 232 -6.90 22.03 -15.32
C LYS A 232 -7.37 21.04 -14.26
N ALA A 233 -6.95 21.20 -13.00
CA ALA A 233 -7.32 20.27 -11.95
C ALA A 233 -8.83 20.34 -11.67
N PRO A 234 -9.58 19.23 -11.78
CA PRO A 234 -10.95 19.19 -11.32
C PRO A 234 -10.99 19.35 -9.79
N ALA A 235 -12.10 19.86 -9.27
CA ALA A 235 -12.37 19.89 -7.83
C ALA A 235 -12.15 18.49 -7.23
N ASP A 236 -11.45 18.41 -6.10
CA ASP A 236 -11.23 17.16 -5.38
C ASP A 236 -12.17 17.12 -4.16
N PRO A 237 -13.21 16.27 -4.19
CA PRO A 237 -14.23 16.27 -3.14
C PRO A 237 -13.65 15.86 -1.78
N LEU A 238 -12.61 15.02 -1.76
CA LEU A 238 -11.94 14.66 -0.51
C LEU A 238 -11.19 15.85 0.08
N LEU A 239 -10.49 16.62 -0.76
CA LEU A 239 -9.80 17.83 -0.31
C LEU A 239 -10.79 18.89 0.19
N GLU A 240 -11.90 19.10 -0.53
CA GLU A 240 -12.97 20.01 -0.08
C GLU A 240 -13.53 19.59 1.27
N SER A 241 -13.78 18.29 1.47
CA SER A 241 -14.23 17.76 2.75
C SER A 241 -13.18 17.92 3.87
N LEU A 242 -11.91 17.66 3.57
CA LEU A 242 -10.78 17.81 4.52
C LEU A 242 -10.58 19.25 4.97
N GLU A 243 -10.69 20.21 4.06
CA GLU A 243 -10.51 21.64 4.31
C GLU A 243 -11.79 22.36 4.78
N SER A 244 -12.92 21.64 4.84
CA SER A 244 -14.19 22.20 5.27
C SER A 244 -14.17 22.65 6.74
N THR A 245 -14.93 23.71 7.02
CA THR A 245 -15.05 24.25 8.38
C THR A 245 -15.69 23.23 9.32
N GLU A 246 -16.63 22.44 8.81
CA GLU A 246 -17.33 21.39 9.52
C GLU A 246 -16.39 20.29 9.99
N THR A 247 -15.51 19.79 9.10
CA THR A 247 -14.52 18.76 9.45
C THR A 247 -13.52 19.27 10.47
N VAL A 248 -12.99 20.48 10.28
CA VAL A 248 -12.04 21.09 11.24
C VAL A 248 -12.71 21.34 12.59
N ALA A 249 -13.94 21.83 12.61
CA ALA A 249 -14.69 22.04 13.84
C ALA A 249 -14.95 20.72 14.58
N SER A 250 -15.32 19.66 13.86
CA SER A 250 -15.52 18.31 14.41
C SER A 250 -14.23 17.77 15.06
N LEU A 251 -13.09 17.88 14.37
CA LEU A 251 -11.80 17.48 14.92
C LEU A 251 -11.47 18.24 16.21
N LEU A 252 -11.66 19.56 16.22
CA LEU A 252 -11.45 20.39 17.42
C LEU A 252 -12.41 20.01 18.54
N GLU A 253 -13.67 19.70 18.24
CA GLU A 253 -14.65 19.23 19.23
C GLU A 253 -14.17 17.94 19.91
N HIS A 254 -13.70 16.96 19.14
CA HIS A 254 -13.12 15.74 19.70
C HIS A 254 -11.86 16.02 20.55
N MET A 255 -10.95 16.88 20.06
CA MET A 255 -9.73 17.26 20.78
C MET A 255 -10.00 17.93 22.13
N PHE A 256 -11.04 18.75 22.21
CA PHE A 256 -11.40 19.49 23.42
C PHE A 256 -12.62 18.90 24.16
N SER A 257 -13.01 17.67 23.85
CA SER A 257 -14.12 17.00 24.50
C SER A 257 -13.75 16.54 25.92
N GLY A 258 -14.54 16.94 26.92
CA GLY A 258 -14.45 16.48 28.30
C GLY A 258 -13.47 17.24 29.22
N ASP A 259 -13.43 16.83 30.50
CA ASP A 259 -12.64 17.49 31.56
C ASP A 259 -11.18 16.98 31.66
N ARG A 260 -10.82 15.91 30.94
CA ARG A 260 -9.48 15.30 30.97
C ARG A 260 -8.87 15.30 29.58
N THR A 261 -7.67 15.82 29.48
CA THR A 261 -6.88 15.84 28.24
C THR A 261 -6.44 14.43 27.85
N CYS A 262 -6.80 13.95 26.66
CA CYS A 262 -6.22 12.75 26.06
C CYS A 262 -5.02 13.15 25.20
N GLU A 263 -3.81 12.87 25.67
CA GLU A 263 -2.56 13.31 25.01
C GLU A 263 -2.47 12.81 23.56
N SER A 264 -2.80 11.54 23.31
CA SER A 264 -2.78 10.94 21.98
C SER A 264 -3.73 11.66 21.00
N VAL A 265 -4.94 12.04 21.43
CA VAL A 265 -5.88 12.82 20.61
C VAL A 265 -5.30 14.19 20.25
N PHE A 266 -4.64 14.87 21.20
CA PHE A 266 -4.01 16.16 20.93
C PHE A 266 -2.85 16.04 19.95
N VAL A 267 -1.93 15.10 20.15
CA VAL A 267 -0.78 14.89 19.27
C VAL A 267 -1.24 14.62 17.83
N ASN A 268 -2.21 13.72 17.67
CA ASN A 268 -2.73 13.32 16.37
C ASN A 268 -3.59 14.42 15.73
N GLY A 269 -4.46 15.07 16.49
CA GLY A 269 -5.25 16.22 16.00
C GLY A 269 -4.37 17.40 15.57
N ILE A 270 -3.32 17.72 16.34
CA ILE A 270 -2.35 18.76 15.96
C ILE A 270 -1.62 18.37 14.67
N SER A 271 -1.24 17.10 14.49
CA SER A 271 -0.61 16.61 13.25
C SER A 271 -1.49 16.90 12.02
N VAL A 272 -2.79 16.58 12.11
CA VAL A 272 -3.76 16.86 11.03
C VAL A 272 -3.88 18.37 10.78
N LEU A 273 -4.04 19.17 11.83
CA LEU A 273 -4.14 20.64 11.70
C LEU A 273 -2.87 21.25 11.08
N LEU A 274 -1.69 20.78 11.46
CA LEU A 274 -0.43 21.22 10.85
C LEU A 274 -0.39 20.85 9.36
N SER A 275 -0.80 19.64 9.00
CA SER A 275 -0.87 19.22 7.59
C SER A 275 -1.84 20.08 6.78
N LEU A 276 -3.00 20.46 7.35
CA LEU A 276 -3.93 21.40 6.72
C LEU A 276 -3.31 22.80 6.54
N LEU A 277 -2.54 23.28 7.51
CA LEU A 277 -1.86 24.59 7.46
C LEU A 277 -0.64 24.61 6.54
N GLU A 278 -0.04 23.45 6.23
CA GLU A 278 1.10 23.34 5.32
C GLU A 278 0.71 23.72 3.88
N PHE A 279 0.78 25.03 3.60
CA PHE A 279 0.55 25.56 2.26
C PHE A 279 1.78 25.35 1.37
N ARG A 280 1.73 24.38 0.44
CA ARG A 280 2.68 24.36 -0.69
C ARG A 280 2.27 25.41 -1.71
N LYS A 281 3.11 26.43 -1.91
CA LYS A 281 2.94 27.42 -3.00
C LYS A 281 2.85 26.69 -4.35
N GLN A 282 1.67 26.76 -4.96
CA GLN A 282 1.42 26.27 -6.31
C GLN A 282 2.17 27.16 -7.33
N GLY A 283 2.95 26.55 -8.24
CA GLY A 283 3.64 27.23 -9.34
C GLY A 283 5.16 27.00 -9.42
N LEU A 284 5.79 27.51 -10.48
CA LEU A 284 7.22 27.38 -10.81
C LEU A 284 8.19 27.69 -9.65
N ALA A 285 7.78 28.57 -8.72
CA ALA A 285 8.58 28.94 -7.56
C ALA A 285 8.71 27.81 -6.52
N GLY A 286 7.71 26.93 -6.39
CA GLY A 286 7.75 25.78 -5.47
C GLY A 286 8.68 24.67 -5.97
N GLN A 287 8.72 24.44 -7.29
CA GLN A 287 9.62 23.46 -7.91
C GLN A 287 11.11 23.85 -7.79
N GLN A 288 11.42 25.16 -7.85
CA GLN A 288 12.80 25.64 -7.66
C GLN A 288 13.32 25.41 -6.23
N GLN A 289 12.46 25.51 -5.21
CA GLN A 289 12.87 25.20 -3.83
C GLN A 289 13.10 23.71 -3.61
N GLN A 290 12.32 22.83 -4.24
CA GLN A 290 12.50 21.37 -4.11
C GLN A 290 13.76 20.89 -4.84
N GLN A 291 14.08 21.48 -6.01
CA GLN A 291 15.37 21.25 -6.68
C GLN A 291 16.55 21.83 -5.91
N GLN A 292 16.41 23.01 -5.27
CA GLN A 292 17.45 23.58 -4.42
C GLN A 292 17.67 22.77 -3.13
N GLN A 293 16.62 22.24 -2.50
CA GLN A 293 16.78 21.37 -1.32
C GLN A 293 17.42 20.03 -1.68
N ASN A 294 17.09 19.43 -2.84
CA ASN A 294 17.79 18.22 -3.30
C ASN A 294 19.23 18.50 -3.77
N SER A 295 19.53 19.70 -4.27
CA SER A 295 20.90 20.09 -4.67
C SER A 295 21.77 20.43 -3.46
N ASN A 296 21.20 21.07 -2.43
CA ASN A 296 21.93 21.45 -1.22
C ASN A 296 22.26 20.24 -0.32
N ASN A 297 21.56 19.11 -0.47
CA ASN A 297 21.91 17.85 0.20
C ASN A 297 22.98 17.04 -0.55
N ALA A 298 23.36 17.44 -1.78
CA ALA A 298 24.39 16.75 -2.56
C ALA A 298 25.81 17.32 -2.37
N ASP A 299 25.94 18.56 -1.86
CA ASP A 299 27.23 19.22 -1.67
C ASP A 299 27.56 19.42 -0.17
N GLY A 300 27.97 18.31 0.47
CA GLY A 300 28.78 18.34 1.69
C GLY A 300 30.27 18.23 1.36
N PRO A 301 31.17 18.97 2.04
CA PRO A 301 32.49 19.28 1.51
C PRO A 301 33.48 18.14 1.78
N ASN A 302 34.16 17.65 0.74
CA ASN A 302 35.50 17.12 0.93
C ASN A 302 36.40 17.38 -0.28
N GLY A 303 37.56 17.98 0.02
CA GLY A 303 38.47 18.54 -0.96
C GLY A 303 39.34 17.53 -1.69
N GLY A 304 39.77 17.96 -2.88
CA GLY A 304 41.15 17.86 -3.38
C GLY A 304 41.74 16.47 -3.63
N GLY A 305 41.96 16.14 -4.92
CA GLY A 305 42.94 15.12 -5.29
C GLY A 305 42.85 14.66 -6.75
N LEU A 306 43.82 15.10 -7.57
CA LEU A 306 44.05 14.69 -8.96
C LEU A 306 44.47 13.20 -9.07
N GLY A 307 44.08 12.53 -10.16
CA GLY A 307 44.74 11.29 -10.62
C GLY A 307 43.90 10.48 -11.61
N GLY A 308 44.37 10.37 -12.85
CA GLY A 308 43.68 9.69 -13.96
C GLY A 308 43.83 8.16 -14.01
N GLY A 309 43.15 7.55 -14.97
CA GLY A 309 43.33 6.13 -15.32
C GLY A 309 42.13 5.52 -16.07
N SER A 310 42.43 4.88 -17.19
CA SER A 310 41.53 4.37 -18.24
C SER A 310 40.70 3.11 -17.91
N SER A 311 39.82 2.78 -18.86
CA SER A 311 39.08 1.51 -19.09
C SER A 311 37.83 1.32 -18.21
N GLY A 312 36.69 0.81 -18.69
CA GLY A 312 36.27 0.22 -19.95
C GLY A 312 35.13 -0.76 -19.62
N GLY A 313 34.01 -0.70 -20.34
CA GLY A 313 33.10 -1.84 -20.46
C GLY A 313 31.71 -1.73 -19.83
N THR A 314 30.73 -2.08 -20.69
CA THR A 314 29.42 -2.69 -20.43
C THR A 314 28.30 -1.82 -19.87
N GLY A 315 27.25 -1.72 -20.69
CA GLY A 315 26.03 -1.01 -20.41
C GLY A 315 24.92 -1.90 -19.85
N MET A 316 23.98 -1.19 -19.22
CA MET A 316 22.54 -1.41 -19.17
C MET A 316 22.06 -2.83 -18.83
N MET A 317 21.65 -3.02 -17.58
CA MET A 317 20.30 -3.46 -17.17
C MET A 317 20.32 -3.69 -15.65
N GLN A 318 19.71 -2.76 -14.89
CA GLN A 318 19.20 -2.96 -13.53
C GLN A 318 18.72 -1.60 -13.01
N ASN A 319 17.43 -1.30 -13.15
CA ASN A 319 16.84 -0.18 -12.41
C ASN A 319 15.32 -0.32 -12.27
N GLU A 320 14.81 -1.35 -11.58
CA GLU A 320 13.37 -1.42 -11.23
C GLU A 320 13.06 -1.96 -9.82
N THR A 321 14.03 -2.00 -8.89
CA THR A 321 13.75 -2.51 -7.52
C THR A 321 14.12 -1.55 -6.39
N ALA A 322 14.53 -0.31 -6.71
CA ALA A 322 15.02 0.65 -5.71
C ALA A 322 13.97 1.69 -5.25
N CYS A 323 12.74 1.70 -5.77
CA CYS A 323 11.77 2.76 -5.45
C CYS A 323 10.97 2.53 -4.16
N PHE A 324 10.99 1.32 -3.57
CA PHE A 324 10.06 0.97 -2.48
C PHE A 324 10.68 0.97 -1.07
N ALA A 325 12.01 0.96 -0.94
CA ALA A 325 12.68 0.86 0.36
C ALA A 325 13.01 2.23 1.01
N SER A 326 12.97 3.32 0.25
CA SER A 326 13.46 4.64 0.69
C SER A 326 12.49 5.44 1.55
N LEU A 327 11.23 5.01 1.65
CA LEU A 327 10.17 5.75 2.36
C LEU A 327 10.02 5.36 3.83
N PHE A 328 10.69 4.30 4.31
CA PHE A 328 10.32 3.67 5.59
C PHE A 328 11.28 3.81 6.77
N PHE A 329 12.42 4.49 6.67
CA PHE A 329 13.22 4.81 7.86
C PHE A 329 14.07 6.07 7.68
N ARG A 330 13.67 7.18 8.29
CA ARG A 330 14.60 8.13 8.94
C ARG A 330 13.87 9.10 9.88
N SER A 331 13.69 8.67 11.13
CA SER A 331 13.68 9.59 12.26
C SER A 331 15.13 9.96 12.57
N GLU A 332 15.60 11.11 12.08
CA GLU A 332 16.80 11.78 12.60
C GLU A 332 16.60 13.29 12.53
N ASN A 333 15.97 13.87 13.56
CA ASN A 333 16.21 15.26 13.92
C ASN A 333 16.82 15.28 15.33
N ALA A 334 18.11 14.98 15.39
CA ALA A 334 18.95 15.36 16.52
C ALA A 334 19.47 16.79 16.27
N GLU A 335 19.06 17.70 17.15
CA GLU A 335 19.71 18.95 17.55
C GLU A 335 20.55 19.69 16.49
N GLN A 336 19.98 20.75 15.89
CA GLN A 336 20.77 21.89 15.44
C GLN A 336 20.10 23.20 15.84
N MET A 337 20.54 23.70 16.99
CA MET A 337 20.34 25.08 17.44
C MET A 337 20.97 26.00 16.38
N THR A 338 20.18 26.90 15.81
CA THR A 338 20.67 27.76 14.72
C THR A 338 21.41 28.97 15.28
N ALA A 339 22.40 29.46 14.55
CA ALA A 339 23.22 30.63 14.92
C ALA A 339 22.43 31.96 15.04
N LEU A 340 21.09 31.93 14.92
CA LEU A 340 20.18 33.05 15.14
C LEU A 340 19.58 33.08 16.56
N ASP A 341 19.79 32.03 17.37
CA ASP A 341 19.36 31.98 18.77
C ASP A 341 20.37 32.64 19.74
N VAL A 342 21.54 33.07 19.26
CA VAL A 342 22.60 33.69 20.08
C VAL A 342 22.50 35.22 20.17
N GLU A 343 21.70 35.88 19.32
CA GLU A 343 21.53 37.35 19.34
C GLU A 343 20.23 37.83 20.00
N ARG A 344 19.54 36.98 20.78
CA ARG A 344 18.36 37.37 21.57
C ARG A 344 18.42 37.00 23.06
N LEU A 345 19.63 37.00 23.62
CA LEU A 345 19.90 37.23 25.04
C LEU A 345 20.64 38.57 25.20
#